data_AF-A0A699TJ26-F1
#
_entry.id   AF-A0A699TJ26-F1
#
_cell.length_a   1.000
_cell.length_b   1.000
_cell.length_c   1.000
_cell.angle_alpha   90.00
_cell.angle_beta   90.00
_cell.angle_gamma   90.00
#
_symmetry.space_group_name_H-M   'P 1'
#
loop_
_entity.id
_entity.type
_entity.pdbx_description
1 polymer ?
#
loop_
_entity_poly.entity_id
_entity_poly.type
_entity_poly.pdbx_seq_one_letter_code
_entity_poly.pdbx_strand_id
1 'polypeptide(L)'
;MRQRRWLELLKDYDTNIQYHSGKANVVADALSRKSGMIAGIKVEEEIIRNLEWLDISLRVEPDLISRIKEAQKEDSEIWTIV
;
A
#
# COMPACT_ATOMS: atom_id res chain seq x y z
N MET A 1 -10.45 -2.03 30.10
CA MET A 1 -9.69 -0.76 29.92
C MET A 1 -10.00 0.01 28.62
N ARG A 2 -10.66 -0.55 27.59
CA ARG A 2 -10.98 0.20 26.35
C ARG A 2 -12.11 1.23 26.52
N GLN A 3 -13.18 0.88 27.26
CA GLN A 3 -14.34 1.76 27.44
C GLN A 3 -14.01 3.12 28.10
N ARG A 4 -13.10 3.15 29.08
CA ARG A 4 -12.73 4.40 29.77
C ARG A 4 -12.07 5.42 28.83
N ARG A 5 -11.20 4.96 27.92
CA ARG A 5 -10.56 5.81 26.91
C ARG A 5 -11.56 6.34 25.89
N TRP A 6 -12.58 5.55 25.52
CA TRP A 6 -13.67 6.02 24.65
C TRP A 6 -14.51 7.11 25.31
N LEU A 7 -14.80 6.98 26.61
CA LEU A 7 -15.54 8.01 27.35
C LEU A 7 -14.76 9.32 27.49
N GLU A 8 -13.44 9.28 27.57
CA GLU A 8 -12.60 10.49 27.58
C GLU A 8 -12.70 11.24 26.24
N LEU A 9 -12.61 10.52 25.11
CA LEU A 9 -12.73 11.13 23.78
C LEU A 9 -14.12 11.72 23.50
N LEU A 10 -15.19 11.05 23.96
CA LEU A 10 -16.55 11.52 23.71
C LEU A 10 -16.89 12.81 24.47
N LYS A 11 -16.17 13.16 25.54
CA LYS A 11 -16.40 14.40 26.29
C LYS A 11 -16.13 15.66 25.48
N ASP A 12 -15.24 15.57 24.49
CA ASP A 12 -14.83 16.71 23.68
C ASP A 12 -15.79 16.98 22.51
N TYR A 13 -16.77 16.10 22.30
CA TYR A 13 -17.77 16.22 21.24
C TYR A 13 -19.17 16.30 21.84
N ASP A 14 -19.99 17.25 21.39
CA ASP A 14 -21.42 17.32 21.73
C ASP A 14 -22.17 16.18 21.03
N THR A 15 -22.12 15.00 21.64
CA THR A 15 -22.59 13.74 21.05
C THR A 15 -23.68 13.11 21.91
N ASN A 16 -24.82 12.81 21.29
CA ASN A 16 -25.90 12.06 21.91
C ASN A 16 -25.87 10.60 21.42
N ILE A 17 -25.59 9.65 22.32
CA ILE A 17 -25.50 8.23 21.97
C ILE A 17 -26.92 7.66 21.85
N GLN A 18 -27.35 7.40 20.62
CA GLN A 18 -28.65 6.81 20.33
C GLN A 18 -28.50 5.39 19.78
N TYR A 19 -29.15 4.43 20.45
CA TYR A 19 -29.21 3.06 19.97
C TYR A 19 -30.24 2.94 18.86
N HIS A 20 -29.82 2.45 17.69
CA HIS A 20 -30.69 2.20 16.56
C HIS A 20 -30.65 0.72 16.18
N SER A 21 -31.79 0.05 16.25
CA SER A 21 -31.88 -1.37 15.91
C SER A 21 -32.01 -1.58 14.40
N GLY A 22 -31.26 -2.56 13.88
CA GLY A 22 -31.44 -3.19 12.56
C GLY A 22 -31.44 -2.23 11.36
N LYS A 23 -32.61 -1.68 11.02
CA LYS A 23 -32.84 -0.94 9.77
C LYS A 23 -32.06 0.37 9.66
N ALA A 24 -31.76 1.05 10.76
CA ALA A 24 -30.97 2.28 10.72
C ALA A 24 -29.47 2.02 10.56
N ASN A 25 -29.00 0.78 10.80
CA ASN A 25 -27.59 0.42 10.70
C ASN A 25 -27.19 -0.06 9.30
N VAL A 26 -28.13 -0.15 8.35
CA VAL A 26 -27.91 -0.71 7.01
C VAL A 26 -26.80 0.03 6.26
N VAL A 27 -26.73 1.35 6.39
CA VAL A 27 -25.68 2.16 5.74
C VAL A 27 -24.31 1.89 6.36
N ALA A 28 -24.22 1.85 7.68
CA ALA A 28 -22.97 1.54 8.38
C ALA A 28 -22.51 0.10 8.12
N ASP A 29 -23.44 -0.86 8.11
CA ASP A 29 -23.15 -2.27 7.79
C ASP A 29 -22.67 -2.43 6.34
N ALA A 30 -23.30 -1.74 5.38
CA ALA A 30 -22.88 -1.77 3.98
C ALA A 30 -21.46 -1.18 3.81
N LEU A 31 -21.17 -0.05 4.45
CA LEU A 31 -19.85 0.59 4.41
C LEU A 31 -18.78 -0.27 5.11
N SER A 32 -19.10 -0.86 6.28
CA SER A 32 -18.19 -1.75 7.00
C SER A 32 -17.84 -2.99 6.17
N ARG A 33 -18.83 -3.60 5.49
CA ARG A 33 -18.58 -4.75 4.61
C ARG A 33 -17.72 -4.38 3.41
N LYS A 34 -17.94 -3.20 2.80
CA LYS A 34 -17.09 -2.70 1.70
C LYS A 34 -15.65 -2.45 2.16
N SER A 35 -15.45 -1.87 3.33
CA SER A 35 -14.12 -1.70 3.92
C SER A 35 -13.45 -3.04 4.23
N GLY A 36 -14.21 -4.05 4.66
CA GLY A 36 -13.71 -5.42 4.85
C GLY A 36 -13.25 -6.06 3.54
N MET A 37 -13.95 -5.83 2.43
CA MET A 37 -13.51 -6.29 1.10
C MET A 37 -12.23 -5.59 0.65
N ILE A 38 -12.10 -4.28 0.87
CA ILE A 38 -10.86 -3.53 0.57
C ILE A 38 -9.70 -3.96 1.48
N ALA A 39 -9.98 -4.33 2.74
CA ALA A 39 -9.01 -4.93 3.64
C ALA A 39 -8.63 -6.36 3.22
N GLY A 40 -9.54 -7.11 2.60
CA GLY A 40 -9.26 -8.42 1.98
C GLY A 40 -8.40 -8.30 0.72
N ILE A 41 -8.50 -7.20 -0.02
CA ILE A 41 -7.58 -6.85 -1.12
C ILE A 41 -6.18 -6.48 -0.60
N LYS A 42 -6.04 -6.16 0.70
CA LYS A 42 -4.82 -5.52 1.23
C LYS A 42 -3.62 -6.43 1.43
N VAL A 43 -3.70 -7.74 1.27
CA VAL A 43 -2.54 -8.60 1.52
C VAL A 43 -2.54 -9.84 0.62
N GLU A 44 -2.31 -9.64 -0.67
CA GLU A 44 -1.53 -10.62 -1.42
C GLU A 44 -0.09 -10.57 -0.88
N GLU A 45 0.17 -11.27 0.23
CA GLU A 45 1.53 -11.53 0.75
C GLU A 45 2.45 -12.00 -0.38
N GLU A 46 1.90 -12.74 -1.33
CA GLU A 46 2.58 -13.18 -2.54
C GLU A 46 2.95 -12.03 -3.48
N ILE A 47 2.08 -11.03 -3.70
CA ILE A 47 2.42 -9.86 -4.53
C ILE A 47 3.50 -9.01 -3.86
N ILE A 48 3.42 -8.79 -2.55
CA ILE A 48 4.45 -8.04 -1.82
C ILE A 48 5.79 -8.77 -1.90
N ARG A 49 5.81 -10.08 -1.64
CA ARG A 49 7.02 -10.91 -1.77
C ARG A 49 7.57 -10.94 -3.19
N ASN A 50 6.70 -10.98 -4.20
CA ASN A 50 7.11 -10.96 -5.60
C ASN A 50 7.74 -9.61 -5.99
N LEU A 51 7.18 -8.50 -5.50
CA LEU A 51 7.75 -7.16 -5.72
C LEU A 51 9.10 -7.00 -5.03
N GLU A 52 9.24 -7.46 -3.80
CA GLU A 52 10.52 -7.45 -3.07
C GLU A 52 11.58 -8.33 -3.76
N TRP A 53 11.20 -9.52 -4.24
CA TRP A 53 12.08 -10.40 -4.99
C TRP A 53 12.55 -9.78 -6.31
N LEU A 54 11.65 -9.12 -7.04
CA LEU A 54 11.97 -8.43 -8.28
C LEU A 54 12.93 -7.25 -8.03
N ASP A 55 12.73 -6.44 -6.98
CA ASP A 55 13.66 -5.35 -6.63
C ASP A 55 15.06 -5.88 -6.30
N ILE A 56 15.15 -6.98 -5.55
CA ILE A 56 16.45 -7.62 -5.24
C ILE A 56 17.09 -8.19 -6.50
N SER A 57 16.33 -8.90 -7.34
CA SER A 57 16.84 -9.47 -8.59
C SER A 57 17.39 -8.40 -9.53
N LEU A 58 16.69 -7.27 -9.68
CA LEU A 58 17.14 -6.14 -10.50
C LEU A 58 18.35 -5.42 -9.88
N ARG A 59 18.46 -5.37 -8.55
CA ARG A 59 19.63 -4.83 -7.83
C ARG A 59 20.85 -5.74 -7.88
N VAL A 60 20.67 -7.06 -8.00
CA VAL A 60 21.74 -8.06 -8.15
C VAL A 60 22.16 -8.22 -9.62
N GLU A 61 21.30 -7.82 -10.56
CA GLU A 61 21.62 -7.70 -11.99
C GLU A 61 21.98 -6.26 -12.46
N PRO A 62 22.83 -5.45 -11.77
CA PRO A 62 23.29 -4.17 -12.30
C PRO A 62 24.50 -4.33 -13.23
N ASP A 63 24.89 -5.56 -13.54
CA ASP A 63 26.02 -5.85 -14.42
C ASP A 63 25.68 -5.53 -15.88
N LEU A 64 24.41 -5.62 -16.29
CA LEU A 64 24.03 -5.34 -17.68
C LEU A 64 24.21 -3.85 -18.04
N ILE A 65 23.76 -2.93 -17.17
CA ILE A 65 23.93 -1.48 -17.38
C ILE A 65 25.41 -1.10 -17.29
N SER A 66 26.15 -1.74 -16.39
CA SER A 66 27.60 -1.52 -16.24
C SER A 66 28.36 -2.00 -17.48
N ARG A 67 28.05 -3.20 -17.98
CA ARG A 67 28.62 -3.77 -19.22
C ARG A 67 28.23 -3.01 -20.47
N ILE A 68 27.01 -2.48 -20.55
CA ILE A 68 26.58 -1.61 -21.66
C ILE A 68 27.41 -0.32 -21.65
N LYS A 69 27.59 0.32 -20.48
CA LYS A 69 28.41 1.54 -20.36
C LYS A 69 29.87 1.29 -20.67
N GLU A 70 30.43 0.14 -20.29
CA GLU A 70 31.81 -0.23 -20.63
C GLU A 70 31.98 -0.52 -22.12
N ALA A 71 31.08 -1.31 -22.72
CA ALA A 71 31.12 -1.63 -24.14
C ALA A 71 30.92 -0.40 -25.03
N GLN A 72 30.07 0.55 -24.62
CA GLN A 72 29.86 1.82 -25.33
C GLN A 72 31.04 2.80 -25.21
N LYS A 73 31.98 2.58 -24.28
CA LYS A 73 33.16 3.44 -24.12
C LYS A 73 34.18 3.25 -25.24
N GLU A 74 34.19 2.09 -25.87
CA GLU A 74 35.10 1.74 -26.97
C GLU A 74 34.51 2.06 -28.35
N ASP A 75 33.21 2.39 -28.42
CA ASP A 75 32.52 2.71 -29.66
C ASP A 75 32.56 4.23 -29.94
N SER A 76 33.59 4.64 -30.69
CA SER A 76 33.80 6.04 -31.08
C SER A 76 32.73 6.59 -32.03
N GLU A 77 31.93 5.73 -32.67
CA GLU A 77 30.88 6.15 -33.61
C GLU A 77 29.62 6.68 -32.89
N ILE A 78 29.41 6.30 -31.62
CA ILE A 78 28.28 6.76 -30.80
C ILE A 78 28.43 8.24 -30.41
N TRP A 79 29.67 8.71 -30.18
CA TRP A 79 29.96 10.10 -29.79
C TRP A 79 29.83 11.11 -30.94
N THR A 80 29.77 10.63 -32.19
CA THR A 80 29.66 11.49 -33.38
C THR A 80 28.22 11.93 -33.71
N ILE A 81 27.21 11.45 -32.98
CA ILE A 81 25.78 11.71 -33.26
C ILE A 81 25.13 12.71 -32.27
N VAL A 82 25.85 13.15 -31.22
CA VAL A 82 25.39 14.18 -30.25
C VAL A 82 26.18 15.47 -30.42
#